data_AF-A0A1G2LRS8-F1
#
_entry.id   AF-A0A1G2LRS8-F1
#
_cell.length_a   1.000
_cell.length_b   1.000
_cell.length_c   1.000
_cell.angle_alpha   90.00
_cell.angle_beta   90.00
_cell.angle_gamma   90.00
#
_symmetry.space_group_name_H-M   'P 1'
#
loop_
_entity.id
_entity.type
_entity.pdbx_description
1 polymer ?
#
loop_
_entity_poly.entity_id
_entity_poly.type
_entity_poly.pdbx_seq_one_letter_code
_entity_poly.pdbx_strand_id
1 'polypeptide(L)'
;MTWRKISTIFKGIFEEKKWFSECRGMENLECKGGDILAILKCGHKNFIGFVKNHSLDILYVFFGFVTHAYLAVILVSFFLQDYIPETMIHLADSLSEPYLGIIGIYLVLKEVRIRTGKLVPHRVFGEVFVAIWVILLLVSSLLTFVSESYHVDDVYRLIITNSLASVIIRIGTLFRY
;
A
#
# COMPACT_ATOMS: atom_id res chain seq x y z
N MET A 1 15.49 -12.52 -8.63
CA MET A 1 15.46 -11.70 -7.39
C MET A 1 14.76 -12.53 -6.30
N THR A 2 15.51 -13.07 -5.35
CA THR A 2 15.07 -14.16 -4.46
C THR A 2 14.09 -13.73 -3.38
N TRP A 3 13.04 -14.52 -3.13
CA TRP A 3 12.01 -14.39 -2.08
C TRP A 3 12.54 -13.96 -0.69
N ARG A 4 13.79 -14.31 -0.36
CA ARG A 4 14.48 -13.83 0.86
C ARG A 4 14.54 -12.31 0.97
N LYS A 5 14.75 -11.57 -0.13
CA LYS A 5 14.80 -10.09 -0.13
C LYS A 5 13.44 -9.43 0.15
N ILE A 6 12.35 -10.03 -0.35
CA ILE A 6 10.98 -9.58 -0.07
C ILE A 6 10.63 -9.86 1.39
N SER A 7 11.03 -11.02 1.92
CA SER A 7 10.84 -11.34 3.35
C SER A 7 11.62 -10.42 4.27
N THR A 8 12.81 -9.93 3.88
CA THR A 8 13.58 -8.94 4.65
C THR A 8 13.00 -7.54 4.57
N ILE A 9 12.28 -7.17 3.50
CA ILE A 9 11.55 -5.90 3.41
C ILE A 9 10.30 -5.95 4.30
N PHE A 10 9.54 -7.05 4.25
CA PHE A 10 8.43 -7.29 5.18
C PHE A 10 8.90 -7.40 6.64
N LYS A 11 10.05 -8.05 6.88
CA LYS A 11 10.71 -8.01 8.19
C LYS A 11 11.14 -6.61 8.57
N GLY A 12 11.71 -5.79 7.68
CA GLY A 12 12.07 -4.41 8.00
C GLY A 12 10.87 -3.52 8.39
N ILE A 13 9.69 -3.80 7.82
CA ILE A 13 8.41 -3.16 8.19
C ILE A 13 7.90 -3.68 9.55
N PHE A 14 8.21 -4.92 9.93
CA PHE A 14 7.80 -5.57 11.18
C PHE A 14 8.89 -5.60 12.28
N GLU A 15 10.14 -5.25 11.96
CA GLU A 15 11.33 -5.23 12.82
C GLU A 15 11.65 -3.82 13.34
N GLU A 16 10.70 -2.89 13.28
CA GLU A 16 10.57 -1.91 14.34
C GLU A 16 10.14 -2.63 15.63
N LYS A 17 11.02 -3.48 16.18
CA LYS A 17 10.88 -4.04 17.54
C LYS A 17 10.86 -2.93 18.62
N LYS A 18 11.19 -1.69 18.24
CA LYS A 18 10.96 -0.48 19.06
C LYS A 18 9.47 -0.17 19.25
N TRP A 19 8.62 -0.45 18.25
CA TRP A 19 7.18 -0.18 18.25
C TRP A 19 6.45 -0.92 19.40
N PHE A 20 6.85 -2.16 19.68
CA PHE A 20 6.32 -2.94 20.80
C PHE A 20 7.00 -2.67 22.14
N SER A 21 8.28 -2.26 22.17
CA SER A 21 8.98 -2.00 23.43
C SER A 21 8.57 -0.70 24.09
N GLU A 22 8.17 0.32 23.31
CA GLU A 22 7.75 1.62 23.83
C GLU A 22 6.36 1.55 24.49
N CYS A 23 5.49 0.65 24.02
CA CYS A 23 4.21 0.35 24.65
C CYS A 23 4.35 -0.33 26.02
N ARG A 24 5.48 -1.02 26.28
CA ARG A 24 5.76 -1.71 27.55
C ARG A 24 6.14 -0.74 28.68
N GLY A 25 6.44 0.52 28.36
CA GLY A 25 6.77 1.56 29.34
C GLY A 25 5.57 2.17 30.07
N MET A 26 4.35 2.06 29.51
CA MET A 26 3.11 2.56 30.12
C MET A 26 2.40 1.54 31.03
N GLU A 27 2.99 0.36 31.22
CA GLU A 27 2.35 -0.82 31.81
C GLU A 27 2.18 -0.78 33.34
N ASN A 28 2.84 0.14 34.05
CA ASN A 28 3.19 -0.13 35.46
C ASN A 28 2.39 0.56 36.57
N LEU A 29 1.36 1.38 36.32
CA LEU A 29 0.76 2.15 37.44
C LEU A 29 -0.76 2.04 37.67
N GLU A 30 -1.60 1.61 36.73
CA GLU A 30 -3.07 1.69 36.95
C GLU A 30 -3.87 0.38 36.82
N CYS A 31 -3.33 -0.72 36.29
CA CYS A 31 -4.11 -1.95 36.04
C CYS A 31 -3.88 -3.03 37.11
N LYS A 32 -4.01 -2.65 38.40
CA LYS A 32 -4.05 -3.58 39.56
C LYS A 32 -5.51 -3.95 39.90
N GLY A 33 -6.09 -4.86 39.14
CA GLY A 33 -7.40 -5.44 39.45
C GLY A 33 -7.67 -6.64 38.57
N GLY A 34 -7.69 -7.84 39.14
CA GLY A 34 -7.77 -9.13 38.44
C GLY A 34 -9.14 -9.45 37.81
N ASP A 35 -9.94 -8.43 37.51
CA ASP A 35 -11.27 -8.59 36.93
C ASP A 35 -11.17 -8.51 35.39
N ILE A 36 -11.74 -9.48 34.68
CA ILE A 36 -11.63 -9.60 33.21
C ILE A 36 -12.17 -8.34 32.53
N LEU A 37 -13.20 -7.73 33.12
CA LEU A 37 -13.77 -6.47 32.67
C LEU A 37 -12.77 -5.30 32.77
N ALA A 38 -11.93 -5.26 33.82
CA ALA A 38 -10.89 -4.24 33.99
C ALA A 38 -9.76 -4.40 32.97
N ILE A 39 -9.39 -5.64 32.64
CA ILE A 39 -8.42 -5.95 31.58
C ILE A 39 -8.96 -5.52 30.21
N LEU A 40 -10.23 -5.77 29.91
CA LEU A 40 -10.87 -5.40 28.64
C LEU A 40 -11.02 -3.87 28.49
N LYS A 41 -11.37 -3.17 29.57
CA LYS A 41 -11.45 -1.69 29.59
C LYS A 41 -10.07 -1.04 29.50
N CYS A 42 -9.06 -1.56 30.22
CA CYS A 42 -7.67 -1.11 30.16
C CYS A 42 -7.10 -1.34 28.74
N GLY A 43 -7.37 -2.51 28.15
CA GLY A 43 -7.02 -2.82 26.76
C GLY A 43 -7.67 -1.89 25.74
N HIS A 44 -8.97 -1.59 25.87
CA HIS A 44 -9.67 -0.68 24.96
C HIS A 44 -9.16 0.77 25.05
N LYS A 45 -8.91 1.27 26.26
CA LYS A 45 -8.40 2.64 26.48
C LYS A 45 -6.97 2.78 25.95
N ASN A 46 -6.13 1.77 26.16
CA ASN A 46 -4.77 1.72 25.61
C ASN A 46 -4.79 1.60 24.08
N PHE A 47 -5.71 0.81 23.51
CA PHE A 47 -5.89 0.71 22.06
C PHE A 47 -6.33 2.05 21.44
N ILE A 48 -7.26 2.78 22.07
CA ILE A 48 -7.68 4.11 21.60
C ILE A 48 -6.52 5.11 21.69
N GLY A 49 -5.77 5.12 22.80
CA GLY A 49 -4.59 5.97 22.94
C GLY A 49 -3.52 5.66 21.88
N PHE A 50 -3.31 4.39 21.60
CA PHE A 50 -2.42 3.89 20.55
C PHE A 50 -2.87 4.31 19.16
N VAL A 51 -4.12 4.08 18.80
CA VAL A 51 -4.69 4.50 17.50
C VAL A 51 -4.62 6.02 17.38
N LYS A 52 -4.89 6.78 18.44
CA LYS A 52 -4.81 8.24 18.38
C LYS A 52 -3.39 8.74 18.08
N ASN A 53 -2.38 8.14 18.73
CA ASN A 53 -0.98 8.57 18.56
C ASN A 53 -0.31 8.01 17.28
N HIS A 54 -0.79 6.88 16.75
CA HIS A 54 -0.20 6.18 15.59
C HIS A 54 -1.15 6.03 14.40
N SER A 55 -2.29 6.73 14.40
CA SER A 55 -3.32 6.66 13.34
C SER A 55 -2.74 6.84 11.95
N LEU A 56 -1.89 7.87 11.76
CA LEU A 56 -1.25 8.17 10.48
C LEU A 56 -0.28 7.06 10.04
N ASP A 57 0.40 6.42 11.00
CA ASP A 57 1.37 5.37 10.72
C ASP A 57 0.66 4.07 10.31
N ILE A 58 -0.41 3.72 11.02
CA ILE A 58 -1.29 2.59 10.69
C ILE A 58 -1.93 2.81 9.32
N LEU A 59 -2.44 4.01 9.06
CA LEU A 59 -3.08 4.35 7.80
C LEU A 59 -2.11 4.27 6.62
N TYR A 60 -0.86 4.74 6.82
CA TYR A 60 0.19 4.62 5.82
C TYR A 60 0.50 3.16 5.46
N VAL A 61 0.65 2.29 6.46
CA VAL A 61 0.93 0.86 6.25
C VAL A 61 -0.25 0.17 5.57
N PHE A 62 -1.47 0.44 6.04
CA PHE A 62 -2.69 -0.13 5.49
C PHE A 62 -2.88 0.25 4.02
N PHE A 63 -2.79 1.55 3.70
CA PHE A 63 -2.91 2.00 2.32
C PHE A 63 -1.77 1.49 1.45
N GLY A 64 -0.54 1.45 1.96
CA GLY A 64 0.59 0.84 1.28
C GLY A 64 0.32 -0.62 0.93
N PHE A 65 -0.21 -1.41 1.87
CA PHE A 65 -0.59 -2.80 1.62
C PHE A 65 -1.66 -2.92 0.53
N VAL A 66 -2.75 -2.16 0.65
CA VAL A 66 -3.83 -2.15 -0.36
C VAL A 66 -3.28 -1.75 -1.74
N THR A 67 -2.37 -0.77 -1.80
CA THR A 67 -1.84 -0.31 -3.09
C THR A 67 -1.06 -1.40 -3.81
N HIS A 68 -0.21 -2.11 -3.09
CA HIS A 68 0.62 -3.17 -3.66
C HIS A 68 -0.18 -4.45 -3.94
N ALA A 69 -1.16 -4.77 -3.10
CA ALA A 69 -2.06 -5.90 -3.31
C ALA A 69 -2.87 -5.72 -4.61
N TYR A 70 -3.44 -4.53 -4.83
CA TYR A 70 -4.17 -4.23 -6.05
C TYR A 70 -3.27 -4.30 -7.29
N LEU A 71 -2.07 -3.72 -7.23
CA LEU A 71 -1.08 -3.83 -8.32
C LEU A 71 -0.76 -5.30 -8.64
N ALA A 72 -0.58 -6.14 -7.61
CA ALA A 72 -0.33 -7.57 -7.80
C ALA A 72 -1.52 -8.28 -8.47
N VAL A 73 -2.76 -7.96 -8.07
CA VAL A 73 -3.97 -8.49 -8.70
C VAL A 73 -4.01 -8.11 -10.18
N ILE A 74 -3.80 -6.83 -10.53
CA ILE A 74 -3.80 -6.39 -11.93
C ILE A 74 -2.70 -7.08 -12.75
N LEU A 75 -1.50 -7.23 -12.18
CA LEU A 75 -0.38 -7.89 -12.85
C LEU A 75 -0.70 -9.36 -13.13
N VAL A 76 -1.23 -10.08 -12.13
CA VAL A 76 -1.66 -11.48 -12.29
C VAL A 76 -2.79 -11.57 -13.31
N SER A 77 -3.82 -10.73 -13.22
CA SER A 77 -4.94 -10.72 -14.16
C SER A 77 -4.52 -10.46 -15.60
N PHE A 78 -3.50 -9.64 -15.83
CA PHE A 78 -3.00 -9.36 -17.18
C PHE A 78 -2.22 -10.54 -17.76
N PHE A 79 -1.27 -11.11 -17.02
CA PHE A 79 -0.43 -12.21 -17.52
C PHE A 79 -1.11 -13.58 -17.52
N LEU A 80 -2.18 -13.75 -16.73
CA LEU A 80 -2.93 -15.00 -16.60
C LEU A 80 -4.41 -14.81 -16.99
N GLN A 81 -4.69 -13.88 -17.90
CA GLN A 81 -6.06 -13.53 -18.31
C GLN A 81 -6.90 -14.77 -18.69
N ASP A 82 -6.31 -15.76 -19.35
CA ASP A 82 -7.01 -16.98 -19.81
C ASP A 82 -7.41 -17.92 -18.64
N TYR A 83 -6.80 -17.76 -17.47
CA TYR A 83 -7.01 -18.59 -16.29
C TYR A 83 -7.80 -17.88 -15.18
N ILE A 84 -8.04 -16.57 -15.33
CA ILE A 84 -8.69 -15.74 -14.32
C ILE A 84 -10.17 -15.60 -14.70
N PRO A 85 -11.11 -15.88 -13.77
CA PRO A 85 -12.53 -15.69 -14.05
C PRO A 85 -12.84 -14.19 -14.23
N GLU A 86 -13.73 -13.87 -15.17
CA GLU A 86 -14.18 -12.50 -15.46
C GLU A 86 -14.69 -11.76 -14.21
N THR A 87 -15.24 -12.48 -13.24
CA THR A 87 -15.69 -11.91 -11.95
C THR A 87 -14.57 -11.20 -11.18
N MET A 88 -13.34 -11.70 -11.26
CA MET A 88 -12.18 -11.05 -10.63
C MET A 88 -11.80 -9.75 -11.35
N ILE A 89 -11.98 -9.70 -12.67
CA ILE A 89 -11.72 -8.50 -13.49
C ILE A 89 -12.75 -7.43 -13.15
N HIS A 90 -14.04 -7.78 -13.08
CA HIS A 90 -15.09 -6.85 -12.66
C HIS A 90 -14.91 -6.36 -11.23
N LEU A 91 -14.45 -7.22 -10.32
CA LEU A 91 -14.12 -6.80 -8.96
C LEU A 91 -12.97 -5.78 -8.98
N ALA A 92 -11.91 -6.04 -9.73
CA ALA A 92 -10.80 -5.11 -9.89
C ALA A 92 -11.26 -3.76 -10.50
N ASP A 93 -12.12 -3.79 -11.52
CA ASP A 93 -12.69 -2.59 -12.14
C ASP A 93 -13.52 -1.77 -11.15
N SER A 94 -14.39 -2.42 -10.37
CA SER A 94 -15.18 -1.77 -9.32
C SER A 94 -14.33 -1.16 -8.20
N LEU A 95 -13.15 -1.74 -7.94
CA LEU A 95 -12.21 -1.24 -6.95
C LEU A 95 -11.27 -0.16 -7.50
N SER A 96 -11.28 0.10 -8.81
CA SER A 96 -10.35 1.04 -9.45
C SER A 96 -10.54 2.48 -8.97
N GLU A 97 -11.79 2.95 -8.88
CA GLU A 97 -12.12 4.28 -8.37
C GLU A 97 -11.71 4.49 -6.90
N PRO A 98 -12.10 3.64 -5.94
CA PRO A 98 -11.66 3.80 -4.55
C PRO A 98 -10.14 3.60 -4.42
N TYR A 99 -9.53 2.76 -5.25
CA TYR A 99 -8.09 2.57 -5.29
C TYR A 99 -7.33 3.84 -5.69
N LEU A 100 -7.82 4.61 -6.68
CA LEU A 100 -7.22 5.90 -7.05
C LEU A 100 -7.23 6.89 -5.87
N GLY A 101 -8.32 6.92 -5.11
CA GLY A 101 -8.41 7.69 -3.87
C GLY A 101 -7.37 7.24 -2.84
N ILE A 102 -7.21 5.93 -2.64
CA ILE A 102 -6.24 5.33 -1.72
C ILE A 102 -4.79 5.66 -2.14
N ILE A 103 -4.45 5.56 -3.43
CA ILE A 103 -3.12 5.97 -3.94
C ILE A 103 -2.86 7.44 -3.63
N GLY A 104 -3.83 8.31 -3.91
CA GLY A 104 -3.70 9.75 -3.69
C GLY A 104 -3.36 10.05 -2.23
N ILE A 105 -4.14 9.48 -1.30
CA ILE A 105 -3.91 9.67 0.14
C ILE A 105 -2.58 9.04 0.56
N TYR A 106 -2.26 7.84 0.09
CA TYR A 106 -0.99 7.17 0.41
C TYR A 106 0.23 8.00 0.01
N LEU A 107 0.22 8.58 -1.21
CA LEU A 107 1.30 9.42 -1.70
C LEU A 107 1.41 10.74 -0.92
N VAL A 108 0.28 11.35 -0.55
CA VAL A 108 0.28 12.54 0.31
C VAL A 108 0.83 12.21 1.71
N LEU A 109 0.37 11.14 2.35
CA LEU A 109 0.86 10.70 3.66
C LEU A 109 2.36 10.41 3.61
N LYS A 110 2.82 9.77 2.53
CA LYS A 110 4.24 9.51 2.29
C LYS A 110 5.05 10.80 2.26
N GLU A 111 4.59 11.79 1.50
CA GLU A 111 5.27 13.08 1.35
C GLU A 111 5.31 13.85 2.67
N VAL A 112 4.20 13.86 3.43
CA VAL A 112 4.16 14.45 4.78
C VAL A 112 5.20 13.79 5.68
N ARG A 113 5.30 12.45 5.66
CA ARG A 113 6.21 11.68 6.52
C ARG A 113 7.69 11.89 6.19
N ILE A 114 8.00 12.10 4.90
CA ILE A 114 9.34 12.52 4.43
C ILE A 114 9.67 13.90 5.00
N ARG A 115 8.73 14.86 4.93
CA ARG A 115 8.93 16.24 5.43
C ARG A 115 9.06 16.31 6.96
N THR A 116 8.34 15.48 7.70
CA THR A 116 8.44 15.40 9.17
C THR A 116 9.71 14.65 9.64
N GLY A 117 10.57 14.18 8.73
CA GLY A 117 11.82 13.50 9.08
C GLY A 117 11.66 12.12 9.72
N LYS A 118 10.42 11.61 9.80
CA LYS A 118 10.14 10.25 10.30
C LYS A 118 10.57 9.16 9.31
N LEU A 119 10.74 9.49 8.02
CA LEU A 119 11.37 8.63 7.02
C LEU A 119 12.69 9.25 6.55
N VAL A 120 13.82 8.70 6.98
CA VAL A 120 15.16 8.98 6.42
C VAL A 120 15.52 7.88 5.39
N PRO A 121 16.44 8.13 4.44
CA PRO A 121 16.21 8.53 3.06
C PRO A 121 15.85 7.33 2.14
N HIS A 122 14.59 6.95 2.06
CA HIS A 122 14.13 5.93 1.11
C HIS A 122 13.14 6.53 0.10
N ARG A 123 13.50 7.71 -0.43
CA ARG A 123 12.82 8.40 -1.55
C ARG A 123 12.60 7.46 -2.75
N VAL A 124 13.53 6.52 -2.93
CA VAL A 124 13.56 5.49 -3.98
C VAL A 124 12.32 4.60 -4.02
N PHE A 125 11.72 4.23 -2.87
CA PHE A 125 10.55 3.33 -2.88
C PHE A 125 9.29 3.98 -3.47
N GLY A 126 9.23 5.32 -3.53
CA GLY A 126 8.13 6.01 -4.21
C GLY A 126 8.28 6.01 -5.72
N GLU A 127 9.53 6.09 -6.17
CA GLU A 127 9.90 6.00 -7.58
C GLU A 127 9.66 4.59 -8.10
N VAL A 128 9.98 3.56 -7.30
CA VAL A 128 9.79 2.15 -7.69
C VAL A 128 8.32 1.84 -7.99
N PHE A 129 7.37 2.33 -7.19
CA PHE A 129 5.95 2.04 -7.43
C PHE A 129 5.43 2.62 -8.75
N VAL A 130 5.70 3.91 -9.00
CA VAL A 130 5.31 4.57 -10.25
C VAL A 130 6.07 3.95 -11.43
N ALA A 131 7.35 3.63 -11.25
CA ALA A 131 8.15 2.95 -12.26
C ALA A 131 7.57 1.57 -12.60
N ILE A 132 7.09 0.80 -11.62
CA ILE A 132 6.44 -0.49 -11.90
C ILE A 132 5.18 -0.29 -12.73
N TRP A 133 4.34 0.71 -12.43
CA TRP A 133 3.17 1.03 -13.25
C TRP A 133 3.56 1.43 -14.67
N VAL A 134 4.56 2.29 -14.84
CA VAL A 134 5.06 2.70 -16.17
C VAL A 134 5.64 1.51 -16.95
N ILE A 135 6.42 0.64 -16.30
CA ILE A 135 6.96 -0.57 -16.92
C ILE A 135 5.81 -1.50 -17.32
N LEU A 136 4.83 -1.70 -16.44
CA LEU A 136 3.66 -2.52 -16.74
C LEU A 136 2.87 -1.96 -17.94
N LEU A 137 2.69 -0.64 -18.00
CA LEU A 137 2.08 0.02 -19.15
C LEU A 137 2.86 -0.27 -20.43
N LEU A 138 4.18 -0.03 -20.45
CA LEU A 138 5.01 -0.28 -21.64
C LEU A 138 4.99 -1.74 -22.08
N VAL A 139 5.11 -2.68 -21.14
CA VAL A 139 5.07 -4.12 -21.42
C VAL A 139 3.69 -4.52 -21.92
N SER A 140 2.62 -4.05 -21.29
CA SER A 140 1.25 -4.36 -21.70
C SER A 140 0.95 -3.83 -23.10
N SER A 141 1.29 -2.57 -23.39
CA SER A 141 1.12 -1.99 -24.73
C SER A 141 1.93 -2.75 -25.78
N LEU A 142 3.19 -3.09 -25.49
CA LEU A 142 4.02 -3.86 -26.41
C LEU A 142 3.43 -5.24 -26.70
N LEU A 143 2.95 -5.94 -25.67
CA LEU A 143 2.32 -7.26 -25.82
C LEU A 143 1.01 -7.18 -26.61
N THR A 144 0.15 -6.19 -26.34
CA THR A 144 -1.08 -5.97 -27.10
C THR A 144 -0.81 -5.62 -28.58
N PHE A 145 0.30 -4.95 -28.89
CA PHE A 145 0.66 -4.64 -30.28
C PHE A 145 1.32 -5.80 -31.03
N VAL A 146 2.08 -6.65 -30.34
CA VAL A 146 2.90 -7.70 -30.97
C VAL A 146 2.20 -9.06 -30.99
N SER A 147 1.28 -9.30 -30.05
CA SER A 147 0.70 -10.62 -29.82
C SER A 147 -0.81 -10.61 -30.02
N GLU A 148 -1.29 -11.49 -30.89
CA GLU A 148 -2.72 -11.73 -31.13
C GLU A 148 -3.44 -12.32 -29.91
N SER A 149 -2.73 -12.78 -28.87
CA SER A 149 -3.37 -13.28 -27.64
C SER A 149 -3.77 -12.16 -26.68
N TYR A 150 -3.18 -10.97 -26.79
CA TYR A 150 -3.45 -9.85 -25.89
C TYR A 150 -4.29 -8.79 -26.60
N HIS A 151 -5.52 -8.57 -26.12
CA HIS A 151 -6.45 -7.60 -26.72
C HIS A 151 -6.60 -6.35 -25.85
N VAL A 152 -7.25 -5.33 -26.41
CA VAL A 152 -7.63 -4.10 -25.68
C VAL A 152 -8.84 -4.41 -24.80
N ASP A 153 -8.57 -5.05 -23.66
CA ASP A 153 -9.60 -5.51 -22.73
C ASP A 153 -9.72 -4.61 -21.49
N ASP A 154 -10.70 -4.87 -20.63
CA ASP A 154 -10.94 -4.08 -19.41
C ASP A 154 -9.70 -4.02 -18.49
N VAL A 155 -8.91 -5.11 -18.43
CA VAL A 155 -7.65 -5.13 -17.66
C VAL A 155 -6.63 -4.16 -18.25
N TYR A 156 -6.52 -4.07 -19.57
CA TYR A 156 -5.62 -3.13 -20.23
C TYR A 156 -6.06 -1.68 -19.99
N ARG A 157 -7.39 -1.41 -20.04
CA ARG A 157 -7.95 -0.10 -19.66
C ARG A 157 -7.57 0.27 -18.23
N LEU A 158 -7.66 -0.67 -17.30
CA LEU A 158 -7.24 -0.47 -15.91
C LEU A 158 -5.75 -0.19 -15.77
N ILE A 159 -4.90 -0.85 -16.54
CA ILE A 159 -3.45 -0.59 -16.55
C ILE A 159 -3.18 0.83 -17.03
N ILE A 160 -3.79 1.26 -18.13
CA ILE A 160 -3.63 2.64 -18.65
C ILE A 160 -4.06 3.66 -17.60
N THR A 161 -5.30 3.55 -17.09
CA THR A 161 -5.87 4.52 -16.16
C THR A 161 -5.03 4.63 -14.89
N ASN A 162 -4.68 3.50 -14.28
CA ASN A 162 -3.90 3.50 -13.04
C ASN A 162 -2.46 3.98 -13.25
N SER A 163 -1.84 3.63 -14.39
CA SER A 163 -0.49 4.10 -14.71
C SER A 163 -0.46 5.60 -14.92
N LEU A 164 -1.36 6.14 -15.75
CA LEU A 164 -1.46 7.57 -16.00
C LEU A 164 -1.79 8.34 -14.73
N ALA A 165 -2.76 7.87 -13.94
CA ALA A 165 -3.09 8.50 -12.67
C ALA A 165 -1.90 8.49 -11.71
N SER A 166 -1.16 7.37 -11.60
CA SER A 166 0.03 7.30 -10.74
C SER A 166 1.11 8.31 -11.14
N VAL A 167 1.31 8.50 -12.45
CA VAL A 167 2.25 9.49 -13.01
C VAL A 167 1.76 10.92 -12.74
N ILE A 168 0.48 11.22 -12.99
CA ILE A 168 -0.11 12.54 -12.74
C ILE A 168 0.00 12.90 -11.25
N ILE A 169 -0.37 11.98 -10.36
CA ILE A 169 -0.29 12.22 -8.91
C ILE A 169 1.17 12.44 -8.51
N ARG A 170 2.10 11.65 -9.04
CA ARG A 170 3.54 11.84 -8.78
C ARG A 170 4.01 13.22 -9.22
N ILE A 171 3.69 13.61 -10.44
CA ILE A 171 4.00 14.93 -10.99
C ILE A 171 3.40 16.03 -10.11
N GLY A 172 2.13 15.91 -9.72
CA GLY A 172 1.46 16.87 -8.83
C GLY A 172 2.09 16.98 -7.44
N THR A 173 2.52 15.85 -6.86
CA THR A 173 3.27 15.88 -5.58
C THR A 173 4.65 16.52 -5.71
N LEU A 174 5.24 16.48 -6.92
CA LEU A 174 6.55 17.06 -7.21
C LEU A 174 6.46 18.57 -7.47
N PHE A 175 5.40 19.04 -8.13
CA PHE A 175 5.14 20.46 -8.44
C PHE A 175 4.63 21.29 -7.27
N ARG A 176 4.24 20.70 -6.13
CA ARG A 176 3.90 21.46 -4.91
C ARG A 176 5.15 21.95 -4.16
N TYR A 177 6.18 22.28 -4.95
CA TYR A 177 7.45 22.93 -4.63
C TYR A 177 7.61 24.13 -5.56
#